data_AF-A0AAE8HY74-F1
#
_entry.id   AF-A0AAE8HY74-F1
#
_cell.length_a   1.000
_cell.length_b   1.000
_cell.length_c   1.000
_cell.angle_alpha   90.00
_cell.angle_beta   90.00
_cell.angle_gamma   90.00
#
_symmetry.space_group_name_H-M   'P 1'
#
loop_
_entity.id
_entity.type
_entity.pdbx_description
1 polymer ?
#
loop_
_entity_poly.entity_id
_entity_poly.type
_entity_poly.pdbx_seq_one_letter_code
_entity_poly.pdbx_strand_id
1 'polypeptide(L)'
;MTSPQAPDRTAPPKSVSNGAMPDGMAAPMPDFEALSRNAGQFVEAMGRNIARALGPEGQGGAPGSEMNEAAKVLGQVAETWLADPKRSAEAQARLSQAFLSLWGSTYMRLQGQPADPVVLPEPRDARFAHAEWSTNPYFDFIKQAYLLAARWAESLVDEAEGLDAHTRHKAQFYLRQLTSMLSPSNFLPTNPELIRHTLQENGANLVRGLKMYEEDLQAGGGHLRVRQTDPSGFEVGRNMAVTPGEVVFRNDLIELIQYAPASETVLRRPFLMVPPWINKFYILDLNPQKSFLKWMVDQGLTVFCISWVNPDSRHADKDFESYMREGIEAAIDAIGVATGETEVTAAGYCVGGTLLAVTLAMQAATGNRRIKSATLLTTQVDFTHAGDLKVFADEEQIRQVEARMAEQGYLEGARMANAFNMLRPNDLIWPYIVNNYIKGKSPSAFDLLYWNSDATRMPAANHSFYLRNCYLDNTLAQGRMVLGNVRLDLKKVQVPIFNLATREDHIAPALSVFEGSKVFGGKVDFVLAGSGHIAGVINPPSKPKYGYWTGGPVKGTLEDWISAAVETKGSWWPYWFQWIEAQAPERVPARKPGGDALQSLGPAPGTYVRMRA
;
A
#
# COMPACT_ATOMS: atom_id res chain seq x y z
N MET A 1 -32.78 -54.41 3.36
CA MET A 1 -32.53 -53.89 2.00
C MET A 1 -33.15 -52.49 1.96
N THR A 2 -32.47 -51.35 1.84
CA THR A 2 -31.08 -50.93 1.64
C THR A 2 -31.10 -49.42 1.96
N SER A 3 -30.20 -48.92 2.81
CA SER A 3 -30.06 -47.50 3.15
C SER A 3 -29.52 -46.68 1.96
N PRO A 4 -29.91 -45.40 1.78
CA PRO A 4 -29.17 -44.45 0.93
C PRO A 4 -28.12 -43.70 1.78
N GLN A 5 -26.86 -43.82 1.36
CA GLN A 5 -25.69 -43.15 1.94
C GLN A 5 -25.65 -41.64 1.63
N ALA A 6 -25.08 -40.88 2.58
CA ALA A 6 -24.75 -39.46 2.47
C ALA A 6 -23.58 -39.20 1.50
N PRO A 7 -23.47 -38.01 0.88
CA PRO A 7 -22.37 -37.68 -0.01
C PRO A 7 -21.12 -37.28 0.80
N ASP A 8 -20.02 -37.94 0.45
CA ASP A 8 -18.70 -37.82 1.06
C ASP A 8 -18.06 -36.44 0.79
N ARG A 9 -17.58 -35.81 1.86
CA ARG A 9 -16.80 -34.57 1.83
C ARG A 9 -15.35 -34.96 2.09
N THR A 10 -14.53 -35.12 1.06
CA THR A 10 -13.09 -34.76 1.05
C THR A 10 -12.48 -35.04 -0.31
N ALA A 11 -12.13 -33.99 -1.06
CA ALA A 11 -11.15 -34.07 -2.13
C ALA A 11 -10.21 -32.87 -1.98
N PRO A 12 -8.89 -33.07 -1.81
CA PRO A 12 -7.93 -31.97 -1.75
C PRO A 12 -7.82 -31.30 -3.12
N PRO A 13 -7.46 -30.00 -3.18
CA PRO A 13 -7.31 -29.31 -4.46
C PRO A 13 -6.19 -29.95 -5.27
N LYS A 14 -6.45 -30.15 -6.57
CA LYS A 14 -5.48 -30.67 -7.54
C LYS A 14 -4.20 -29.84 -7.51
N SER A 15 -3.10 -30.46 -7.11
CA SER A 15 -1.75 -29.93 -7.24
C SER A 15 -1.48 -29.57 -8.70
N VAL A 16 -1.09 -28.33 -8.96
CA VAL A 16 -0.42 -27.96 -10.21
C VAL A 16 0.85 -28.82 -10.26
N SER A 17 0.96 -29.65 -11.30
CA SER A 17 2.11 -30.52 -11.49
C SER A 17 3.36 -29.66 -11.75
N ASN A 18 4.11 -29.36 -10.69
CA ASN A 18 5.53 -29.10 -10.84
C ASN A 18 6.13 -30.40 -11.37
N GLY A 19 6.69 -30.34 -12.58
CA GLY A 19 7.39 -31.47 -13.17
C GLY A 19 8.47 -31.94 -12.20
N ALA A 20 8.24 -33.08 -11.55
CA ALA A 20 9.27 -33.80 -10.84
C ALA A 20 10.28 -34.28 -11.88
N MET A 21 11.52 -33.84 -11.76
CA MET A 21 12.64 -34.45 -12.48
C MET A 21 12.81 -35.88 -11.93
N PRO A 22 13.05 -36.89 -12.78
CA PRO A 22 13.27 -38.26 -12.34
C PRO A 22 14.56 -38.36 -11.52
N ASP A 23 14.55 -39.22 -10.51
CA ASP A 23 15.68 -39.54 -9.64
C ASP A 23 16.93 -39.91 -10.48
N GLY A 24 18.03 -39.19 -10.28
CA GLY A 24 19.36 -39.60 -10.77
C GLY A 24 20.12 -38.64 -11.69
N MET A 25 19.71 -37.39 -11.92
CA MET A 25 20.59 -36.40 -12.57
C MET A 25 21.27 -35.52 -11.53
N ALA A 26 22.58 -35.71 -11.34
CA ALA A 26 23.43 -34.69 -10.74
C ALA A 26 23.19 -33.35 -11.46
N ALA A 27 23.07 -32.26 -10.70
CA ALA A 27 23.03 -30.92 -11.30
C ALA A 27 24.22 -30.80 -12.28
N PRO A 28 24.01 -30.32 -13.53
CA PRO A 28 25.09 -30.23 -14.49
C PRO A 28 26.25 -29.45 -13.88
N MET A 29 27.45 -30.03 -13.92
CA MET A 29 28.67 -29.36 -13.46
C MET A 29 28.79 -28.01 -14.21
N PRO A 30 29.08 -26.92 -13.49
CA PRO A 30 29.16 -25.60 -14.11
C PRO A 30 30.23 -25.59 -15.21
N ASP A 31 29.94 -24.90 -16.31
CA ASP A 31 30.92 -24.59 -17.33
C ASP A 31 31.92 -23.59 -16.73
N PHE A 32 33.10 -24.09 -16.36
CA PHE A 32 34.15 -23.31 -15.70
C PHE A 32 34.69 -22.17 -16.57
N GLU A 33 34.67 -22.31 -17.90
CA GLU A 33 35.10 -21.25 -18.82
C GLU A 33 34.06 -20.12 -18.83
N ALA A 34 32.78 -20.48 -18.95
CA ALA A 34 31.68 -19.51 -18.84
C ALA A 34 31.64 -18.83 -17.47
N LEU A 35 31.86 -19.59 -16.39
CA LEU A 35 31.90 -19.07 -15.03
C LEU A 35 33.05 -18.07 -14.84
N SER A 36 34.26 -18.42 -15.31
CA SER A 36 35.43 -17.54 -15.24
C SER A 36 35.22 -16.24 -16.02
N ARG A 37 34.68 -16.34 -17.25
CA ARG A 37 34.34 -15.18 -18.08
C ARG A 37 33.29 -14.27 -17.41
N ASN A 38 32.20 -14.84 -16.89
CA ASN A 38 31.15 -14.07 -16.23
C ASN A 38 31.65 -13.45 -14.91
N ALA A 39 32.51 -14.14 -14.16
CA ALA A 39 33.17 -13.60 -12.98
C ALA A 39 34.05 -12.39 -13.34
N GLY A 40 34.84 -12.47 -14.43
CA GLY A 40 35.62 -11.36 -14.94
C GLY A 40 34.75 -10.14 -15.29
N GLN A 41 33.65 -10.35 -16.01
CA GLN A 41 32.69 -9.29 -16.36
C GLN A 41 32.05 -8.66 -15.12
N PHE A 42 31.67 -9.47 -14.13
CA PHE A 42 31.11 -9.00 -12.88
C PHE A 42 32.11 -8.14 -12.10
N VAL A 43 33.37 -8.57 -11.97
CA VAL A 43 34.43 -7.83 -11.29
C VAL A 43 34.71 -6.50 -11.99
N GLU A 44 34.78 -6.49 -13.31
CA GLU A 44 35.00 -5.27 -14.10
C GLU A 44 33.85 -4.27 -13.90
N ALA A 45 32.60 -4.74 -14.01
CA ALA A 45 31.41 -3.94 -13.80
C ALA A 45 31.31 -3.41 -12.36
N MET A 46 31.65 -4.23 -11.36
CA MET A 46 31.68 -3.81 -9.97
C MET A 46 32.74 -2.73 -9.74
N GLY A 47 33.92 -2.88 -10.35
CA GLY A 47 34.99 -1.88 -10.32
C GLY A 47 34.55 -0.52 -10.88
N ARG A 48 33.80 -0.51 -11.99
CA ARG A 48 33.21 0.73 -12.55
C ARG A 48 32.22 1.39 -11.59
N ASN A 49 31.38 0.60 -10.91
CA ASN A 49 30.38 1.13 -9.97
C ASN A 49 31.00 1.67 -8.69
N ILE A 50 32.03 1.00 -8.15
CA ILE A 50 32.81 1.52 -7.02
C ILE A 50 33.48 2.85 -7.40
N ALA A 51 34.08 2.94 -8.59
CA ALA A 51 34.70 4.17 -9.07
C ALA A 51 33.68 5.33 -9.21
N ARG A 52 32.45 5.05 -9.67
CA ARG A 52 31.35 6.03 -9.72
C ARG A 52 30.89 6.48 -8.33
N ALA A 53 30.72 5.54 -7.40
CA ALA A 53 30.30 5.84 -6.04
C ALA A 53 31.32 6.69 -5.25
N LEU A 54 32.61 6.56 -5.58
CA LEU A 54 33.69 7.37 -5.01
C LEU A 54 33.93 8.71 -5.73
N GLY A 55 33.28 8.93 -6.88
CA GLY A 55 33.33 10.19 -7.62
C GLY A 55 32.43 11.29 -7.02
N PRO A 56 32.53 12.54 -7.52
CA PRO A 56 31.71 13.66 -7.04
C PRO A 56 30.20 13.44 -7.20
N GLU A 57 29.78 12.57 -8.12
CA GLU A 57 28.37 12.18 -8.33
C GLU A 57 27.84 11.18 -7.29
N GLY A 58 28.71 10.50 -6.54
CA GLY A 58 28.35 9.49 -5.54
C GLY A 58 27.99 10.05 -4.15
N GLN A 59 28.11 11.38 -3.94
CA GLN A 59 27.80 12.05 -2.67
C GLN A 59 26.31 12.42 -2.50
N GLY A 60 25.41 11.72 -3.20
CA GLY A 60 23.96 11.93 -3.11
C GLY A 60 23.34 11.25 -1.89
N GLY A 61 23.21 12.01 -0.80
CA GLY A 61 22.12 11.88 0.20
C GLY A 61 22.05 10.60 1.03
N ALA A 62 22.77 10.55 2.16
CA ALA A 62 22.59 9.50 3.15
C ALA A 62 21.15 9.52 3.74
N PRO A 63 20.54 8.35 4.02
CA PRO A 63 19.32 8.21 4.83
C PRO A 63 19.63 8.42 6.32
N GLY A 64 20.36 9.49 6.65
CA GLY A 64 20.89 9.73 8.00
C GLY A 64 19.79 9.92 9.05
N SER A 65 18.66 10.54 8.68
CA SER A 65 17.59 10.83 9.65
C SER A 65 16.86 9.56 10.11
N GLU A 66 16.54 8.63 9.22
CA GLU A 66 15.83 7.40 9.58
C GLU A 66 16.72 6.42 10.34
N MET A 67 17.99 6.31 9.95
CA MET A 67 18.97 5.48 10.66
C MET A 67 19.24 6.01 12.06
N ASN A 68 19.34 7.34 12.22
CA ASN A 68 19.51 7.97 13.53
C ASN A 68 18.29 7.75 14.42
N GLU A 69 17.07 7.90 13.88
CA GLU A 69 15.85 7.61 14.64
C GLU A 69 15.73 6.13 15.01
N ALA A 70 16.05 5.21 14.10
CA ALA A 70 16.11 3.79 14.41
C ALA A 70 17.10 3.49 15.54
N ALA A 71 18.30 4.07 15.49
CA ALA A 71 19.32 3.91 16.53
C ALA A 71 18.86 4.48 17.89
N LYS A 72 18.23 5.65 17.89
CA LYS A 72 17.68 6.28 19.10
C LYS A 72 16.57 5.45 19.73
N VAL A 73 15.58 5.02 18.95
CA VAL A 73 14.43 4.25 19.44
C VAL A 73 14.86 2.87 19.93
N LEU A 74 15.73 2.16 19.19
CA LEU A 74 16.26 0.87 19.64
C LEU A 74 17.23 1.03 20.82
N GLY A 75 17.92 2.17 20.92
CA GLY A 75 18.72 2.54 22.10
C GLY A 75 17.88 2.64 23.36
N GLN A 76 16.68 3.24 23.29
CA GLN A 76 15.76 3.30 24.43
C GLN A 76 15.29 1.90 24.88
N VAL A 77 15.02 0.99 23.93
CA VAL A 77 14.75 -0.42 24.27
C VAL A 77 15.94 -1.03 25.00
N ALA A 78 17.16 -0.83 24.49
CA ALA A 78 18.37 -1.36 25.13
C ALA A 78 18.57 -0.79 26.54
N GLU A 79 18.33 0.51 26.76
CA GLU A 79 18.40 1.15 28.07
C GLU A 79 17.42 0.53 29.07
N THR A 80 16.18 0.23 28.66
CA THR A 80 15.20 -0.47 29.51
C THR A 80 15.72 -1.82 30.00
N TRP A 81 16.33 -2.60 29.12
CA TRP A 81 16.88 -3.91 29.49
C TRP A 81 18.14 -3.77 30.34
N LEU A 82 19.02 -2.81 30.04
CA LEU A 82 20.22 -2.53 30.85
C LEU A 82 19.88 -2.06 32.27
N ALA A 83 18.74 -1.41 32.47
CA ALA A 83 18.27 -0.96 33.78
C ALA A 83 17.79 -2.12 34.68
N ASP A 84 17.46 -3.29 34.12
CA ASP A 84 17.09 -4.51 34.87
C ASP A 84 18.03 -5.68 34.52
N PRO A 85 19.16 -5.82 35.24
CA PRO A 85 20.13 -6.88 34.99
C PRO A 85 19.55 -8.29 35.14
N LYS A 86 18.55 -8.48 36.00
CA LYS A 86 17.94 -9.79 36.22
C LYS A 86 17.12 -10.21 35.00
N ARG A 87 16.26 -9.32 34.50
CA ARG A 87 15.48 -9.57 33.28
C ARG A 87 16.38 -9.73 32.06
N SER A 88 17.43 -8.92 31.95
CA SER A 88 18.44 -9.08 30.89
C SER A 88 19.10 -10.46 30.92
N ALA A 89 19.47 -10.95 32.11
CA ALA A 89 20.02 -12.30 32.25
C ALA A 89 19.01 -13.39 31.89
N GLU A 90 17.73 -13.23 32.26
CA GLU A 90 16.65 -14.15 31.88
C GLU A 90 16.43 -14.16 30.36
N ALA A 91 16.38 -12.99 29.71
CA ALA A 91 16.24 -12.90 28.25
C ALA A 91 17.43 -13.51 27.51
N GLN A 92 18.66 -13.31 28.00
CA GLN A 92 19.87 -13.94 27.46
C GLN A 92 19.88 -15.46 27.67
N ALA A 93 19.40 -15.94 28.82
CA ALA A 93 19.27 -17.36 29.11
C ALA A 93 18.26 -18.03 28.16
N ARG A 94 17.12 -17.39 27.88
CA ARG A 94 16.14 -17.87 26.89
C ARG A 94 16.75 -18.04 25.51
N LEU A 95 17.52 -17.04 25.03
CA LEU A 95 18.21 -17.12 23.74
C LEU A 95 19.24 -18.26 23.74
N SER A 96 20.05 -18.34 24.79
CA SER A 96 21.11 -19.36 24.92
C SER A 96 20.52 -20.77 24.92
N GLN A 97 19.42 -20.98 25.64
CA GLN A 97 18.70 -22.25 25.66
C GLN A 97 18.15 -22.61 24.27
N ALA A 98 17.57 -21.63 23.55
CA ALA A 98 17.08 -21.87 22.20
C ALA A 98 18.21 -22.25 21.23
N PHE A 99 19.37 -21.59 21.31
CA PHE A 99 20.55 -21.94 20.51
C PHE A 99 21.13 -23.31 20.88
N LEU A 100 21.19 -23.68 22.16
CA LEU A 100 21.62 -25.02 22.59
C LEU A 100 20.70 -26.11 22.02
N SER A 101 19.39 -25.89 22.07
CA SER A 101 18.40 -26.78 21.44
C SER A 101 18.61 -26.88 19.92
N LEU A 102 18.88 -25.75 19.26
CA LEU A 102 19.17 -25.73 17.82
C LEU A 102 20.43 -26.53 17.49
N TRP A 103 21.53 -26.31 18.21
CA TRP A 103 22.76 -27.09 18.05
C TRP A 103 22.52 -28.59 18.25
N GLY A 104 21.75 -28.97 19.28
CA GLY A 104 21.38 -30.37 19.52
C GLY A 104 20.56 -30.97 18.37
N SER A 105 19.52 -30.28 17.91
CA SER A 105 18.69 -30.71 16.78
C SER A 105 19.52 -30.85 15.50
N THR A 106 20.34 -29.85 15.17
CA THR A 106 21.22 -29.89 13.99
C THR A 106 22.26 -31.02 14.07
N TYR A 107 22.84 -31.28 15.23
CA TYR A 107 23.77 -32.40 15.43
C TYR A 107 23.10 -33.76 15.15
N MET A 108 21.89 -33.98 15.67
CA MET A 108 21.11 -35.19 15.40
C MET A 108 20.83 -35.35 13.89
N ARG A 109 20.45 -34.25 13.23
CA ARG A 109 20.20 -34.24 11.78
C ARG A 109 21.45 -34.53 10.95
N LEU A 110 22.62 -34.03 11.35
CA LEU A 110 23.89 -34.33 10.69
C LEU A 110 24.29 -35.82 10.83
N GLN A 111 23.82 -36.49 11.89
CA GLN A 111 23.97 -37.95 12.07
C GLN A 111 22.90 -38.77 11.32
N GLY A 112 22.03 -38.11 10.55
CA GLY A 112 20.93 -38.79 9.84
C GLY A 112 19.74 -39.16 10.72
N GLN A 113 19.68 -38.68 11.97
CA GLN A 113 18.53 -38.88 12.85
C GLN A 113 17.45 -37.81 12.60
N PRO A 114 16.16 -38.16 12.71
CA PRO A 114 15.09 -37.16 12.66
C PRO A 114 15.14 -36.28 13.92
N ALA A 115 14.96 -34.97 13.73
CA ALA A 115 14.79 -34.03 14.82
C ALA A 115 13.78 -32.97 14.40
N ASP A 116 12.89 -32.59 15.31
CA ASP A 116 11.92 -31.54 15.07
C ASP A 116 12.62 -30.16 15.01
N PRO A 117 12.13 -29.24 14.17
CA PRO A 117 12.63 -27.87 14.15
C PRO A 117 12.31 -27.17 15.48
N VAL A 118 13.28 -26.43 16.01
CA VAL A 118 13.14 -25.64 17.24
C VAL A 118 12.24 -24.42 17.01
N VAL A 119 12.22 -23.93 15.76
CA VAL A 119 11.41 -22.78 15.35
C VAL A 119 10.90 -22.97 13.92
N LEU A 120 9.65 -22.60 13.68
CA LEU A 120 9.04 -22.60 12.35
C LEU A 120 8.87 -21.17 11.84
N PRO A 121 9.07 -20.92 10.53
CA PRO A 121 8.72 -19.64 9.93
C PRO A 121 7.21 -19.41 10.03
N GLU A 122 6.80 -18.14 9.93
CA GLU A 122 5.37 -17.80 9.88
C GLU A 122 4.70 -18.47 8.66
N PRO A 123 3.45 -18.95 8.75
CA PRO A 123 2.79 -19.70 7.67
C PRO A 123 2.75 -19.01 6.30
N ARG A 124 2.85 -17.68 6.28
CA ARG A 124 2.85 -16.86 5.06
C ARG A 124 4.23 -16.38 4.62
N ASP A 125 5.32 -16.78 5.29
CA ASP A 125 6.68 -16.37 4.94
C ASP A 125 7.23 -17.18 3.76
N ALA A 126 7.08 -16.62 2.56
CA ALA A 126 7.51 -17.27 1.33
C ALA A 126 9.05 -17.35 1.16
N ARG A 127 9.83 -16.63 1.97
CA ARG A 127 11.31 -16.59 1.84
C ARG A 127 11.97 -17.94 2.06
N PHE A 128 11.34 -18.79 2.88
CA PHE A 128 11.85 -20.10 3.28
C PHE A 128 11.06 -21.27 2.67
N ALA A 129 10.33 -21.02 1.57
CA ALA A 129 9.43 -22.00 0.96
C ALA A 129 10.16 -23.15 0.23
N HIS A 130 11.38 -22.93 -0.26
CA HIS A 130 12.14 -23.96 -0.97
C HIS A 130 12.58 -25.09 -0.03
N ALA A 131 12.41 -26.34 -0.46
CA ALA A 131 12.60 -27.54 0.38
C ALA A 131 13.97 -27.59 1.08
N GLU A 132 15.04 -27.12 0.44
CA GLU A 132 16.40 -27.12 1.01
C GLU A 132 16.57 -26.26 2.25
N TRP A 133 15.71 -25.28 2.47
CA TRP A 133 15.66 -24.56 3.75
C TRP A 133 15.31 -25.47 4.92
N SER A 134 14.71 -26.64 4.66
CA SER A 134 14.32 -27.61 5.68
C SER A 134 15.05 -28.94 5.51
N THR A 135 15.43 -29.36 4.30
CA THR A 135 16.07 -30.67 4.08
C THR A 135 17.59 -30.64 4.29
N ASN A 136 18.27 -29.54 4.00
CA ASN A 136 19.72 -29.43 4.19
C ASN A 136 20.04 -28.91 5.61
N PRO A 137 20.78 -29.66 6.45
CA PRO A 137 21.06 -29.27 7.83
C PRO A 137 21.76 -27.91 7.99
N TYR A 138 22.60 -27.51 7.02
CA TYR A 138 23.30 -26.23 7.05
C TYR A 138 22.35 -25.04 6.84
N PHE A 139 21.53 -25.09 5.79
CA PHE A 139 20.57 -24.02 5.50
C PHE A 139 19.42 -23.98 6.52
N ASP A 140 19.02 -25.15 7.04
CA ASP A 140 18.05 -25.24 8.11
C ASP A 140 18.57 -24.61 9.41
N PHE A 141 19.83 -24.86 9.79
CA PHE A 141 20.47 -24.20 10.93
C PHE A 141 20.48 -22.67 10.77
N ILE A 142 20.91 -22.15 9.62
CA ILE A 142 20.95 -20.70 9.36
C ILE A 142 19.55 -20.07 9.45
N LYS A 143 18.55 -20.70 8.81
CA LYS A 143 17.15 -20.26 8.88
C LYS A 143 16.67 -20.22 10.32
N GLN A 144 16.85 -21.31 11.07
CA GLN A 144 16.36 -21.40 12.44
C GLN A 144 17.10 -20.43 13.38
N ALA A 145 18.42 -20.28 13.23
CA ALA A 145 19.21 -19.31 14.01
C ALA A 145 18.71 -17.88 13.78
N TYR A 146 18.44 -17.51 12.53
CA TYR A 146 17.84 -16.23 12.18
C TYR A 146 16.45 -16.05 12.81
N LEU A 147 15.55 -17.03 12.66
CA LEU A 147 14.19 -16.96 13.21
C LEU A 147 14.18 -16.85 14.74
N LEU A 148 15.07 -17.57 15.42
CA LEU A 148 15.24 -17.48 16.87
C LEU A 148 15.72 -16.10 17.29
N ALA A 149 16.75 -15.57 16.63
CA ALA A 149 17.28 -14.24 16.92
C ALA A 149 16.25 -13.13 16.65
N ALA A 150 15.48 -13.24 15.55
CA ALA A 150 14.42 -12.30 15.20
C ALA A 150 13.29 -12.31 16.25
N ARG A 151 12.76 -13.49 16.60
CA ARG A 151 11.71 -13.62 17.63
C ARG A 151 12.18 -13.16 19.00
N TRP A 152 13.43 -13.46 19.34
CA TRP A 152 14.02 -12.96 20.58
C TRP A 152 14.10 -11.43 20.59
N ALA A 153 14.61 -10.81 19.53
CA ALA A 153 14.67 -9.36 19.44
C ALA A 153 13.27 -8.72 19.48
N GLU A 154 12.27 -9.34 18.84
CA GLU A 154 10.87 -8.89 18.91
C GLU A 154 10.35 -8.94 20.34
N SER A 155 10.61 -10.04 21.06
CA SER A 155 10.23 -10.16 22.48
C SER A 155 10.88 -9.09 23.37
N LEU A 156 12.11 -8.64 23.05
CA LEU A 156 12.74 -7.56 23.80
C LEU A 156 11.97 -6.25 23.66
N VAL A 157 11.44 -5.96 22.47
CA VAL A 157 10.64 -4.76 22.24
C VAL A 157 9.25 -4.90 22.89
N ASP A 158 8.62 -6.06 22.77
CA ASP A 158 7.27 -6.30 23.30
C ASP A 158 7.25 -6.30 24.83
N GLU A 159 8.28 -6.85 25.47
CA GLU A 159 8.37 -6.95 26.93
C GLU A 159 9.06 -5.74 27.59
N ALA A 160 9.59 -4.78 26.83
CA ALA A 160 10.24 -3.59 27.38
C ALA A 160 9.25 -2.73 28.20
N GLU A 161 9.48 -2.60 29.50
CA GLU A 161 8.63 -1.76 30.38
C GLU A 161 9.01 -0.28 30.29
N GLY A 162 8.05 0.60 30.60
CA GLY A 162 8.27 2.05 30.64
C GLY A 162 8.25 2.77 29.28
N LEU A 163 8.22 2.05 28.16
CA LEU A 163 8.01 2.64 26.83
C LEU A 163 6.54 2.96 26.60
N ASP A 164 6.27 4.19 26.17
CA ASP A 164 4.94 4.57 25.68
C ASP A 164 4.58 3.80 24.39
N ALA A 165 3.28 3.75 24.08
CA ALA A 165 2.77 2.94 22.98
C ALA A 165 3.33 3.36 21.60
N HIS A 166 3.62 4.65 21.40
CA HIS A 166 4.15 5.16 20.13
C HIS A 166 5.60 4.75 19.96
N THR A 167 6.43 4.94 20.99
CA THR A 167 7.84 4.52 20.98
C THR A 167 7.98 3.01 20.78
N ARG A 168 7.14 2.20 21.45
CA ARG A 168 7.12 0.75 21.24
C ARG A 168 6.78 0.38 19.79
N HIS A 169 5.75 1.01 19.22
CA HIS A 169 5.37 0.79 17.82
C HIS A 169 6.49 1.15 16.84
N LYS A 170 7.19 2.27 17.08
CA LYS A 170 8.39 2.64 16.31
C LYS A 170 9.51 1.61 16.43
N ALA A 171 9.77 1.12 17.65
CA ALA A 171 10.80 0.12 17.89
C ALA A 171 10.48 -1.19 17.15
N GLN A 172 9.23 -1.66 17.21
CA GLN A 172 8.77 -2.83 16.46
C GLN A 172 8.95 -2.61 14.95
N PHE A 173 8.57 -1.44 14.43
CA PHE A 173 8.73 -1.10 13.02
C PHE A 173 10.20 -1.15 12.57
N TYR A 174 11.10 -0.44 13.26
CA TYR A 174 12.52 -0.39 12.89
C TYR A 174 13.21 -1.73 13.09
N LEU A 175 12.86 -2.47 14.14
CA LEU A 175 13.35 -3.83 14.33
C LEU A 175 12.95 -4.73 13.16
N ARG A 176 11.69 -4.67 12.71
CA ARG A 176 11.24 -5.41 11.51
C ARG A 176 12.05 -5.03 10.27
N GLN A 177 12.44 -3.76 10.09
CA GLN A 177 13.31 -3.37 8.97
C GLN A 177 14.68 -4.04 9.08
N LEU A 178 15.30 -4.00 10.27
CA LEU A 178 16.62 -4.58 10.52
C LEU A 178 16.62 -6.10 10.37
N THR A 179 15.67 -6.80 10.98
CA THR A 179 15.58 -8.26 10.87
C THR A 179 15.32 -8.67 9.42
N SER A 180 14.43 -7.97 8.71
CA SER A 180 14.18 -8.22 7.29
C SER A 180 15.44 -8.02 6.43
N MET A 181 16.25 -7.00 6.73
CA MET A 181 17.52 -6.74 6.05
C MET A 181 18.54 -7.86 6.28
N LEU A 182 18.65 -8.33 7.51
CA LEU A 182 19.60 -9.38 7.92
C LEU A 182 19.13 -10.80 7.55
N SER A 183 17.97 -10.94 6.90
CA SER A 183 17.44 -12.24 6.50
C SER A 183 18.44 -13.01 5.63
N PRO A 184 18.75 -14.27 5.95
CA PRO A 184 19.70 -15.08 5.18
C PRO A 184 19.21 -15.38 3.75
N SER A 185 17.91 -15.21 3.49
CA SER A 185 17.34 -15.29 2.14
C SER A 185 17.84 -14.21 1.20
N ASN A 186 18.39 -13.10 1.71
CA ASN A 186 18.77 -11.94 0.89
C ASN A 186 20.16 -12.05 0.29
N PHE A 187 20.99 -12.97 0.79
CA PHE A 187 22.42 -13.05 0.43
C PHE A 187 22.73 -14.33 -0.32
N LEU A 188 23.53 -14.21 -1.38
CA LEU A 188 23.97 -15.35 -2.19
C LEU A 188 24.63 -16.47 -1.35
N PRO A 189 25.57 -16.21 -0.42
CA PRO A 189 26.27 -17.29 0.30
C PRO A 189 25.39 -18.10 1.26
N THR A 190 24.24 -17.56 1.66
CA THR A 190 23.36 -18.16 2.68
C THR A 190 22.03 -18.64 2.11
N ASN A 191 21.79 -18.45 0.81
CA ASN A 191 20.54 -18.83 0.16
C ASN A 191 20.74 -20.00 -0.82
N PRO A 192 20.17 -21.18 -0.54
CA PRO A 192 20.33 -22.37 -1.39
C PRO A 192 19.83 -22.16 -2.82
N GLU A 193 18.73 -21.43 -3.00
CA GLU A 193 18.17 -21.15 -4.31
C GLU A 193 19.08 -20.25 -5.14
N LEU A 194 19.67 -19.22 -4.51
CA LEU A 194 20.57 -18.29 -5.21
C LEU A 194 21.87 -18.97 -5.60
N ILE A 195 22.44 -19.82 -4.74
CA ILE A 195 23.64 -20.61 -5.05
C ILE A 195 23.36 -21.51 -6.25
N ARG A 196 22.28 -22.30 -6.19
CA ARG A 196 21.88 -23.20 -7.29
C ARG A 196 21.66 -22.45 -8.58
N HIS A 197 20.87 -21.37 -8.54
CA HIS A 197 20.57 -20.56 -9.71
C HIS A 197 21.83 -19.98 -10.34
N THR A 198 22.77 -19.51 -9.50
CA THR A 198 24.05 -18.95 -9.97
C THR A 198 24.93 -20.01 -10.61
N LEU A 199 25.02 -21.20 -10.01
CA LEU A 199 25.76 -22.32 -10.59
C LEU A 199 25.15 -22.80 -11.90
N GLN A 200 23.81 -22.94 -11.95
CA GLN A 200 23.08 -23.35 -13.16
C GLN A 200 23.28 -22.38 -14.33
N GLU A 201 23.44 -21.09 -14.05
CA GLU A 201 23.67 -20.06 -15.06
C GLU A 201 25.16 -19.69 -15.24
N ASN A 202 26.08 -20.43 -14.60
CA ASN A 202 27.51 -20.12 -14.62
C ASN A 202 27.81 -18.64 -14.27
N GLY A 203 27.06 -18.05 -13.33
CA GLY A 203 27.21 -16.64 -12.91
C GLY A 203 26.60 -15.59 -13.83
N ALA A 204 25.98 -15.96 -14.97
CA ALA A 204 25.40 -15.01 -15.91
C ALA A 204 24.27 -14.15 -15.28
N ASN A 205 23.55 -14.70 -14.30
CA ASN A 205 22.56 -13.99 -13.52
C ASN A 205 23.12 -12.76 -12.80
N LEU A 206 24.33 -12.86 -12.25
CA LEU A 206 24.97 -11.75 -11.52
C LEU A 206 25.36 -10.62 -12.48
N VAL A 207 25.84 -10.96 -13.67
CA VAL A 207 26.18 -9.97 -14.71
C VAL A 207 24.93 -9.22 -15.16
N ARG A 208 23.81 -9.93 -15.42
CA ARG A 208 22.53 -9.30 -15.75
C ARG A 208 22.02 -8.44 -14.61
N GLY A 209 22.09 -8.94 -13.38
CA GLY A 209 21.63 -8.21 -12.21
C GLY A 209 22.41 -6.93 -11.94
N LEU A 210 23.72 -6.94 -12.14
CA LEU A 210 24.55 -5.74 -12.02
C LEU A 210 24.23 -4.71 -13.11
N LYS A 211 23.96 -5.15 -14.35
CA LYS A 211 23.47 -4.26 -15.41
C LYS A 211 22.14 -3.60 -15.02
N MET A 212 21.20 -4.37 -14.46
CA MET A 212 19.92 -3.82 -13.97
C MET A 212 20.12 -2.83 -12.82
N TYR A 213 21.05 -3.11 -11.90
CA TYR A 213 21.43 -2.19 -10.82
C TYR A 213 21.97 -0.86 -11.37
N GLU A 214 22.84 -0.92 -12.38
CA GLU A 214 23.38 0.27 -13.05
C GLU A 214 22.28 1.11 -13.71
N GLU A 215 21.39 0.45 -14.45
CA GLU A 215 20.23 1.10 -15.08
C GLU A 215 19.31 1.77 -14.04
N ASP A 216 19.06 1.09 -12.91
CA ASP A 216 18.21 1.61 -11.84
C ASP A 216 18.83 2.76 -11.06
N LEU A 217 20.16 2.74 -10.88
CA LEU A 217 20.92 3.83 -10.26
C LEU A 217 20.92 5.08 -11.16
N GLN A 218 21.09 4.88 -12.48
CA GLN A 218 20.99 5.96 -13.46
C GLN A 218 19.56 6.52 -13.52
N ALA A 219 18.55 5.66 -13.55
CA ALA A 219 17.15 6.07 -13.56
C ALA A 219 16.72 6.84 -12.30
N GLY A 220 17.38 6.60 -11.17
CA GLY A 220 17.17 7.34 -9.92
C GLY A 220 18.12 8.54 -9.73
N GLY A 221 18.87 8.95 -10.76
CA GLY A 221 19.74 10.14 -10.69
C GLY A 221 20.82 10.04 -9.61
N GLY A 222 21.42 8.86 -9.44
CA GLY A 222 22.41 8.58 -8.41
C GLY A 222 21.86 7.91 -7.15
N HIS A 223 20.54 7.81 -7.00
CA HIS A 223 19.89 7.02 -5.96
C HIS A 223 19.36 5.71 -6.55
N LEU A 224 19.46 4.61 -5.81
CA LEU A 224 18.95 3.32 -6.29
C LEU A 224 17.42 3.33 -6.33
N ARG A 225 16.83 3.39 -7.54
CA ARG A 225 15.39 3.25 -7.75
C ARG A 225 15.06 1.81 -8.14
N VAL A 226 14.75 0.98 -7.13
CA VAL A 226 14.47 -0.45 -7.37
C VAL A 226 13.25 -0.63 -8.27
N ARG A 227 13.45 -1.24 -9.46
CA ARG A 227 12.34 -1.56 -10.36
C ARG A 227 11.46 -2.67 -9.78
N GLN A 228 10.16 -2.40 -9.63
CA GLN A 228 9.18 -3.38 -9.14
C GLN A 228 8.32 -3.96 -10.26
N THR A 229 8.35 -3.34 -11.44
CA THR A 229 7.63 -3.81 -12.63
C THR A 229 8.35 -3.39 -13.90
N ASP A 230 8.11 -4.10 -14.99
CA ASP A 230 8.50 -3.65 -16.32
C ASP A 230 7.52 -2.56 -16.81
N PRO A 231 7.96 -1.30 -16.99
CA PRO A 231 7.10 -0.21 -17.39
C PRO A 231 6.80 -0.19 -18.89
N SER A 232 7.55 -0.95 -19.72
CA SER A 232 7.46 -0.86 -21.19
C SER A 232 6.08 -1.21 -21.75
N GLY A 233 5.30 -1.99 -21.00
CA GLY A 233 3.95 -2.40 -21.35
C GLY A 233 2.84 -1.45 -20.92
N PHE A 234 3.11 -0.33 -20.24
CA PHE A 234 2.08 0.54 -19.67
C PHE A 234 2.21 2.00 -20.10
N GLU A 235 1.10 2.55 -20.60
CA GLU A 235 0.98 3.92 -21.07
C GLU A 235 -0.41 4.47 -20.73
N VAL A 236 -0.43 5.48 -19.86
CA VAL A 236 -1.65 6.16 -19.39
C VAL A 236 -2.33 6.89 -20.54
N GLY A 237 -3.61 6.59 -20.76
CA GLY A 237 -4.43 7.05 -21.88
C GLY A 237 -4.37 6.17 -23.13
N ARG A 238 -3.55 5.10 -23.14
CA ARG A 238 -3.48 4.15 -24.27
C ARG A 238 -3.89 2.74 -23.89
N ASN A 239 -3.38 2.23 -22.78
CA ASN A 239 -3.75 0.91 -22.25
C ASN A 239 -4.03 0.90 -20.74
N MET A 240 -3.81 2.04 -20.09
CA MET A 240 -4.19 2.35 -18.72
C MET A 240 -5.09 3.59 -18.70
N ALA A 241 -6.07 3.72 -17.81
CA ALA A 241 -6.98 4.87 -17.76
C ALA A 241 -7.67 5.16 -19.10
N VAL A 242 -8.23 4.12 -19.71
CA VAL A 242 -8.79 4.16 -21.08
C VAL A 242 -10.32 4.17 -21.11
N THR A 243 -10.98 4.39 -19.97
CA THR A 243 -12.44 4.53 -19.95
C THR A 243 -12.84 5.79 -20.73
N PRO A 244 -13.69 5.70 -21.77
CA PRO A 244 -14.03 6.85 -22.60
C PRO A 244 -14.68 7.97 -21.79
N GLY A 245 -14.28 9.21 -22.03
CA GLY A 245 -14.75 10.39 -21.32
C GLY A 245 -14.09 11.66 -21.82
N GLU A 246 -14.49 12.79 -21.25
CA GLU A 246 -14.01 14.12 -21.61
C GLU A 246 -13.64 14.90 -20.34
N VAL A 247 -12.60 15.73 -20.42
CA VAL A 247 -12.33 16.76 -19.41
C VAL A 247 -13.32 17.89 -19.63
N VAL A 248 -14.23 18.11 -18.68
CA VAL A 248 -15.33 19.09 -18.81
C VAL A 248 -15.09 20.37 -18.01
N PHE A 249 -14.13 20.36 -17.09
CA PHE A 249 -13.73 21.52 -16.30
C PHE A 249 -12.25 21.40 -15.91
N ARG A 250 -11.56 22.54 -15.81
CA ARG A 250 -10.18 22.61 -15.34
C ARG A 250 -9.97 23.91 -14.55
N ASN A 251 -9.27 23.81 -13.43
CA ASN A 251 -8.67 24.94 -12.72
C ASN A 251 -7.24 24.59 -12.31
N ASP A 252 -6.62 25.39 -11.45
CA ASP A 252 -5.22 25.20 -11.04
C ASP A 252 -4.95 23.87 -10.31
N LEU A 253 -5.95 23.27 -9.64
CA LEU A 253 -5.77 22.05 -8.85
C LEU A 253 -6.34 20.79 -9.50
N ILE A 254 -7.39 20.90 -10.32
CA ILE A 254 -8.10 19.75 -10.85
C ILE A 254 -8.40 19.87 -12.35
N GLU A 255 -8.38 18.72 -13.01
CA GLU A 255 -9.22 18.43 -14.17
C GLU A 255 -10.41 17.60 -13.69
N LEU A 256 -11.63 17.98 -14.07
CA LEU A 256 -12.83 17.17 -13.84
C LEU A 256 -13.16 16.38 -15.10
N ILE A 257 -13.09 15.06 -15.00
CA ILE A 257 -13.42 14.13 -16.08
C ILE A 257 -14.88 13.72 -15.93
N GLN A 258 -15.68 13.83 -16.99
CA GLN A 258 -16.97 13.16 -17.10
C GLN A 258 -16.85 11.98 -18.06
N TYR A 259 -17.17 10.78 -17.59
CA TYR A 259 -17.13 9.59 -18.45
C TYR A 259 -18.33 9.51 -19.38
N ALA A 260 -18.11 8.99 -20.58
CA ALA A 260 -19.16 8.77 -21.56
C ALA A 260 -20.09 7.64 -21.07
N PRO A 261 -21.42 7.80 -21.17
CA PRO A 261 -22.36 6.78 -20.69
C PRO A 261 -22.25 5.50 -21.52
N ALA A 262 -22.45 4.35 -20.85
CA ALA A 262 -22.46 3.02 -21.49
C ALA A 262 -23.86 2.38 -21.55
N SER A 263 -24.90 3.13 -21.17
CA SER A 263 -26.31 2.70 -21.15
C SER A 263 -27.22 3.79 -21.72
N GLU A 264 -28.44 3.44 -22.13
CA GLU A 264 -29.44 4.40 -22.63
C GLU A 264 -30.00 5.31 -21.53
N THR A 265 -30.06 4.80 -20.30
CA THR A 265 -30.51 5.55 -19.11
C THR A 265 -29.52 5.43 -17.96
N VAL A 266 -29.45 6.46 -17.14
CA VAL A 266 -28.55 6.59 -16.00
C VAL A 266 -29.32 7.03 -14.75
N LEU A 267 -28.79 6.79 -13.55
CA LEU A 267 -29.35 7.39 -12.34
C LEU A 267 -29.33 8.91 -12.45
N ARG A 268 -30.43 9.54 -12.00
CA ARG A 268 -30.61 11.00 -12.05
C ARG A 268 -29.53 11.71 -11.26
N ARG A 269 -29.28 11.31 -10.01
CA ARG A 269 -28.25 11.94 -9.18
C ARG A 269 -26.84 11.57 -9.72
N PRO A 270 -26.03 12.55 -10.16
CA PRO A 270 -24.67 12.30 -10.64
C PRO A 270 -23.74 11.86 -9.50
N PHE A 271 -22.65 11.21 -9.89
CA PHE A 271 -21.69 10.61 -8.97
C PHE A 271 -20.31 11.28 -9.13
N LEU A 272 -19.76 11.80 -8.03
CA LEU A 272 -18.43 12.40 -7.97
C LEU A 272 -17.43 11.46 -7.28
N MET A 273 -16.38 11.06 -7.97
CA MET A 273 -15.23 10.36 -7.40
C MET A 273 -14.11 11.35 -7.05
N VAL A 274 -13.69 11.30 -5.79
CA VAL A 274 -12.58 12.06 -5.19
C VAL A 274 -11.44 11.08 -4.87
N PRO A 275 -10.55 10.80 -5.84
CA PRO A 275 -9.39 9.94 -5.63
C PRO A 275 -8.37 10.61 -4.70
N PRO A 276 -7.40 9.85 -4.16
CA PRO A 276 -6.27 10.46 -3.47
C PRO A 276 -5.42 11.31 -4.43
N TRP A 277 -4.75 12.33 -3.88
CA TRP A 277 -3.66 13.04 -4.58
C TRP A 277 -2.28 12.45 -4.26
N ILE A 278 -2.21 11.52 -3.31
CA ILE A 278 -1.06 10.65 -3.08
C ILE A 278 -1.15 9.52 -4.10
N ASN A 279 -0.24 9.55 -5.10
CA ASN A 279 -0.35 8.87 -6.39
C ASN A 279 -1.57 9.33 -7.21
N LYS A 280 -1.69 8.81 -8.43
CA LYS A 280 -2.67 9.29 -9.43
C LYS A 280 -4.00 8.55 -9.38
N PHE A 281 -5.06 9.18 -9.89
CA PHE A 281 -6.42 8.65 -9.80
C PHE A 281 -6.64 7.30 -10.50
N TYR A 282 -5.82 6.96 -11.49
CA TYR A 282 -6.05 5.82 -12.37
C TYR A 282 -5.90 4.45 -11.69
N ILE A 283 -5.61 4.40 -10.39
CA ILE A 283 -5.85 3.19 -9.59
C ILE A 283 -7.30 2.73 -9.60
N LEU A 284 -8.24 3.67 -9.77
CA LEU A 284 -9.67 3.40 -9.92
C LEU A 284 -10.05 3.05 -11.38
N ASP A 285 -9.14 3.26 -12.32
CA ASP A 285 -9.33 3.05 -13.77
C ASP A 285 -8.07 2.45 -14.40
N LEU A 286 -7.59 1.32 -13.86
CA LEU A 286 -6.33 0.69 -14.30
C LEU A 286 -6.44 0.23 -15.76
N ASN A 287 -6.83 -1.02 -15.98
CA ASN A 287 -7.15 -1.56 -17.29
C ASN A 287 -8.66 -1.86 -17.37
N PRO A 288 -9.24 -2.10 -18.56
CA PRO A 288 -10.70 -2.31 -18.69
C PRO A 288 -11.27 -3.42 -17.81
N GLN A 289 -10.48 -4.43 -17.44
CA GLN A 289 -10.92 -5.56 -16.62
C GLN A 289 -10.87 -5.26 -15.12
N LYS A 290 -10.12 -4.22 -14.70
CA LYS A 290 -9.92 -3.81 -13.31
C LYS A 290 -10.37 -2.37 -13.04
N SER A 291 -11.13 -1.76 -13.95
CA SER A 291 -11.60 -0.39 -13.81
C SER A 291 -12.89 -0.34 -13.01
N PHE A 292 -12.83 0.30 -11.84
CA PHE A 292 -14.00 0.60 -11.03
C PHE A 292 -14.82 1.74 -11.66
N LEU A 293 -14.15 2.75 -12.23
CA LEU A 293 -14.83 3.85 -12.93
C LEU A 293 -15.63 3.36 -14.13
N LYS A 294 -15.04 2.49 -14.97
CA LYS A 294 -15.75 1.85 -16.08
C LYS A 294 -16.95 1.06 -15.58
N TRP A 295 -16.76 0.23 -14.55
CA TRP A 295 -17.82 -0.60 -14.02
C TRP A 295 -19.01 0.22 -13.52
N MET A 296 -18.76 1.34 -12.82
CA MET A 296 -19.80 2.29 -12.40
C MET A 296 -20.58 2.88 -13.57
N VAL A 297 -19.87 3.28 -14.63
CA VAL A 297 -20.48 3.76 -15.88
C VAL A 297 -21.34 2.69 -16.52
N ASP A 298 -20.85 1.44 -16.57
CA ASP A 298 -21.58 0.29 -17.12
C ASP A 298 -22.87 -0.03 -16.32
N GLN A 299 -22.92 0.28 -15.01
CA GLN A 299 -24.15 0.14 -14.21
C GLN A 299 -25.18 1.28 -14.43
N GLY A 300 -24.80 2.30 -15.21
CA GLY A 300 -25.65 3.46 -15.49
C GLY A 300 -25.52 4.58 -14.46
N LEU A 301 -24.32 4.81 -13.90
CA LEU A 301 -24.02 6.05 -13.19
C LEU A 301 -23.52 7.12 -14.16
N THR A 302 -23.92 8.38 -13.97
CA THR A 302 -23.19 9.51 -14.54
C THR A 302 -21.97 9.79 -13.66
N VAL A 303 -20.80 9.29 -14.05
CA VAL A 303 -19.58 9.35 -13.24
C VAL A 303 -18.72 10.55 -13.63
N PHE A 304 -18.38 11.36 -12.63
CA PHE A 304 -17.35 12.38 -12.68
C PHE A 304 -16.18 11.95 -11.79
N CYS A 305 -14.94 12.25 -12.20
CA CYS A 305 -13.75 11.94 -11.42
C CYS A 305 -12.80 13.13 -11.43
N ILE A 306 -12.28 13.49 -10.25
CA ILE A 306 -11.25 14.51 -10.10
C ILE A 306 -9.90 13.91 -10.49
N SER A 307 -9.21 14.53 -11.45
CA SER A 307 -7.80 14.29 -11.75
C SER A 307 -6.98 15.44 -11.18
N TRP A 308 -6.34 15.20 -10.03
CA TRP A 308 -5.50 16.19 -9.36
C TRP A 308 -4.26 16.54 -10.19
N VAL A 309 -3.85 17.81 -10.15
CA VAL A 309 -2.55 18.26 -10.68
C VAL A 309 -1.41 17.59 -9.93
N ASN A 310 -0.29 17.33 -10.61
CA ASN A 310 0.97 17.04 -9.92
C ASN A 310 1.63 18.38 -9.56
N PRO A 311 1.67 18.77 -8.28
CA PRO A 311 2.04 20.12 -7.88
C PRO A 311 3.51 20.42 -8.15
N ASP A 312 3.81 21.71 -8.22
CA ASP A 312 5.15 22.27 -8.25
C ASP A 312 5.21 23.46 -7.28
N SER A 313 6.30 24.23 -7.30
CA SER A 313 6.50 25.37 -6.38
C SER A 313 5.39 26.42 -6.45
N ARG A 314 4.65 26.54 -7.56
CA ARG A 314 3.52 27.49 -7.69
C ARG A 314 2.34 27.10 -6.80
N HIS A 315 2.28 25.85 -6.38
CA HIS A 315 1.19 25.30 -5.59
C HIS A 315 1.53 25.26 -4.10
N ALA A 316 2.69 25.75 -3.67
CA ALA A 316 3.21 25.58 -2.30
C ALA A 316 2.21 25.95 -1.20
N ASP A 317 1.45 27.02 -1.42
CA ASP A 317 0.47 27.57 -0.49
C ASP A 317 -0.94 26.94 -0.64
N LYS A 318 -1.15 26.03 -1.59
CA LYS A 318 -2.41 25.30 -1.73
C LYS A 318 -2.54 24.33 -0.57
N ASP A 319 -3.37 24.67 0.40
CA ASP A 319 -3.61 23.93 1.64
C ASP A 319 -4.82 22.99 1.56
N PHE A 320 -5.26 22.44 2.70
CA PHE A 320 -6.47 21.60 2.75
C PHE A 320 -7.74 22.36 2.36
N GLU A 321 -7.82 23.66 2.64
CA GLU A 321 -8.97 24.48 2.29
C GLU A 321 -9.04 24.71 0.78
N SER A 322 -7.90 24.95 0.15
CA SER A 322 -7.77 25.08 -1.30
C SER A 322 -8.21 23.80 -2.01
N TYR A 323 -7.77 22.63 -1.53
CA TYR A 323 -8.18 21.34 -2.09
C TYR A 323 -9.68 21.06 -1.91
N MET A 324 -10.28 21.52 -0.80
CA MET A 324 -11.73 21.43 -0.60
C MET A 324 -12.49 22.35 -1.57
N ARG A 325 -12.14 23.64 -1.59
CA ARG A 325 -12.86 24.67 -2.36
C ARG A 325 -12.66 24.54 -3.86
N GLU A 326 -11.39 24.51 -4.29
CA GLU A 326 -11.03 24.44 -5.71
C GLU A 326 -11.05 22.99 -6.22
N GLY A 327 -11.09 21.98 -5.35
CA GLY A 327 -11.29 20.59 -5.74
C GLY A 327 -12.76 20.18 -5.69
N ILE A 328 -13.21 19.74 -4.51
CA ILE A 328 -14.53 19.10 -4.35
C ILE A 328 -15.67 20.08 -4.61
N GLU A 329 -15.64 21.29 -4.03
CA GLU A 329 -16.75 22.25 -4.21
C GLU A 329 -16.83 22.75 -5.66
N ALA A 330 -15.71 23.10 -6.28
CA ALA A 330 -15.65 23.48 -7.69
C ALA A 330 -16.11 22.34 -8.63
N ALA A 331 -15.77 21.09 -8.31
CA ALA A 331 -16.27 19.93 -9.06
C ALA A 331 -17.79 19.80 -8.96
N ILE A 332 -18.38 20.01 -7.78
CA ILE A 332 -19.83 19.99 -7.58
C ILE A 332 -20.50 21.12 -8.37
N ASP A 333 -19.92 22.32 -8.39
CA ASP A 333 -20.40 23.44 -9.20
C ASP A 333 -20.43 23.09 -10.69
N ALA A 334 -19.31 22.55 -11.21
CA ALA A 334 -19.21 22.13 -12.61
C ALA A 334 -20.18 20.99 -12.96
N ILE A 335 -20.42 20.04 -12.05
CA ILE A 335 -21.43 19.00 -12.22
C ILE A 335 -22.82 19.61 -12.34
N GLY A 336 -23.14 20.60 -11.51
CA GLY A 336 -24.41 21.31 -11.58
C GLY A 336 -24.62 22.00 -12.92
N VAL A 337 -23.59 22.65 -13.45
CA VAL A 337 -23.62 23.27 -14.79
C VAL A 337 -23.77 22.22 -15.90
N ALA A 338 -23.03 21.11 -15.82
CA ALA A 338 -23.05 20.06 -16.84
C ALA A 338 -24.37 19.28 -16.90
N THR A 339 -25.02 19.09 -15.75
CA THR A 339 -26.15 18.14 -15.61
C THR A 339 -27.48 18.79 -15.28
N GLY A 340 -27.48 20.02 -14.77
CA GLY A 340 -28.65 20.69 -14.19
C GLY A 340 -29.05 20.18 -12.81
N GLU A 341 -28.36 19.17 -12.27
CA GLU A 341 -28.66 18.61 -10.95
C GLU A 341 -27.97 19.41 -9.83
N THR A 342 -28.69 19.68 -8.75
CA THR A 342 -28.16 20.43 -7.59
C THR A 342 -27.59 19.52 -6.50
N GLU A 343 -27.81 18.21 -6.64
CA GLU A 343 -27.47 17.19 -5.66
C GLU A 343 -26.53 16.16 -6.26
N VAL A 344 -25.55 15.70 -5.50
CA VAL A 344 -24.59 14.67 -5.93
C VAL A 344 -24.48 13.55 -4.90
N THR A 345 -24.11 12.37 -5.39
CA THR A 345 -23.49 11.33 -4.56
C THR A 345 -21.98 11.47 -4.71
N ALA A 346 -21.22 11.35 -3.61
CA ALA A 346 -19.76 11.46 -3.65
C ALA A 346 -19.09 10.20 -3.10
N ALA A 347 -17.93 9.84 -3.64
CA ALA A 347 -17.06 8.84 -3.05
C ALA A 347 -15.65 9.39 -2.92
N GLY A 348 -14.98 9.09 -1.82
CA GLY A 348 -13.58 9.44 -1.60
C GLY A 348 -12.74 8.20 -1.31
N TYR A 349 -11.53 8.16 -1.85
CA TYR A 349 -10.59 7.05 -1.65
C TYR A 349 -9.34 7.52 -0.93
N CYS A 350 -8.94 6.79 0.12
CA CYS A 350 -7.77 7.10 0.95
C CYS A 350 -7.84 8.57 1.43
N VAL A 351 -6.79 9.38 1.22
CA VAL A 351 -6.77 10.80 1.63
C VAL A 351 -7.85 11.65 0.93
N GLY A 352 -8.28 11.26 -0.28
CA GLY A 352 -9.43 11.89 -0.95
C GLY A 352 -10.73 11.69 -0.17
N GLY A 353 -10.87 10.56 0.53
CA GLY A 353 -11.94 10.32 1.49
C GLY A 353 -11.83 11.15 2.76
N THR A 354 -10.61 11.38 3.27
CA THR A 354 -10.40 12.26 4.42
C THR A 354 -10.82 13.70 4.07
N LEU A 355 -10.44 14.19 2.89
CA LEU A 355 -10.87 15.49 2.37
C LEU A 355 -12.40 15.54 2.15
N LEU A 356 -13.01 14.46 1.64
CA LEU A 356 -14.46 14.37 1.51
C LEU A 356 -15.17 14.46 2.87
N ALA A 357 -14.65 13.79 3.91
CA ALA A 357 -15.20 13.88 5.26
C ALA A 357 -15.08 15.30 5.85
N VAL A 358 -13.95 15.96 5.64
CA VAL A 358 -13.74 17.37 5.98
C VAL A 358 -14.77 18.26 5.27
N THR A 359 -15.01 18.01 3.98
CA THR A 359 -15.98 18.76 3.17
C THR A 359 -17.40 18.52 3.65
N LEU A 360 -17.76 17.30 4.02
CA LEU A 360 -19.06 16.98 4.61
C LEU A 360 -19.28 17.73 5.94
N ALA A 361 -18.26 17.80 6.80
CA ALA A 361 -18.33 18.56 8.04
C ALA A 361 -18.48 20.07 7.79
N MET A 362 -17.76 20.61 6.81
CA MET A 362 -17.89 22.00 6.37
C MET A 362 -19.29 22.29 5.83
N GLN A 363 -19.82 21.41 4.98
CA GLN A 363 -21.18 21.51 4.43
C GLN A 363 -22.24 21.48 5.55
N ALA A 364 -22.08 20.58 6.53
CA ALA A 364 -22.95 20.52 7.70
C ALA A 364 -22.89 21.80 8.55
N ALA A 365 -21.71 22.40 8.71
CA ALA A 365 -21.52 23.62 9.49
C ALA A 365 -22.05 24.88 8.78
N THR A 366 -21.98 24.93 7.46
CA THR A 366 -22.37 26.09 6.63
C THR A 366 -23.78 25.99 6.06
N GLY A 367 -24.46 24.85 6.23
CA GLY A 367 -25.80 24.60 5.71
C GLY A 367 -25.86 24.24 4.22
N ASN A 368 -24.71 24.03 3.57
CA ASN A 368 -24.64 23.46 2.23
C ASN A 368 -25.06 21.97 2.29
N ARG A 369 -26.00 21.56 1.44
CA ARG A 369 -26.61 20.21 1.46
C ARG A 369 -26.55 19.53 0.10
N ARG A 370 -25.54 19.83 -0.71
CA ARG A 370 -25.42 19.33 -2.09
C ARG A 370 -24.98 17.87 -2.16
N ILE A 371 -24.12 17.41 -1.26
CA ILE A 371 -23.79 15.98 -1.16
C ILE A 371 -24.90 15.28 -0.37
N LYS A 372 -25.53 14.26 -0.96
CA LYS A 372 -26.67 13.55 -0.34
C LYS A 372 -26.36 12.18 0.21
N SER A 373 -25.33 11.54 -0.30
CA SER A 373 -24.78 10.31 0.23
C SER A 373 -23.28 10.27 -0.07
N ALA A 374 -22.53 9.62 0.80
CA ALA A 374 -21.08 9.54 0.69
C ALA A 374 -20.59 8.08 0.78
N THR A 375 -19.57 7.75 0.00
CA THR A 375 -18.82 6.51 0.13
C THR A 375 -17.39 6.84 0.54
N LEU A 376 -16.89 6.17 1.57
CA LEU A 376 -15.51 6.29 2.03
C LEU A 376 -14.82 4.96 1.77
N LEU A 377 -13.80 4.95 0.90
CA LEU A 377 -13.04 3.76 0.53
C LEU A 377 -11.70 3.79 1.25
N THR A 378 -11.44 2.84 2.15
CA THR A 378 -10.21 2.72 2.98
C THR A 378 -9.73 4.07 3.50
N THR A 379 -10.67 4.81 4.10
CA THR A 379 -10.48 6.20 4.48
C THR A 379 -10.34 6.33 5.98
N GLN A 380 -9.36 7.10 6.42
CA GLN A 380 -9.19 7.45 7.81
C GLN A 380 -9.76 8.84 8.09
N VAL A 381 -10.63 8.92 9.09
CA VAL A 381 -11.10 10.17 9.69
C VAL A 381 -10.75 10.25 11.17
N ASP A 382 -10.48 9.08 11.77
CA ASP A 382 -9.79 8.90 13.04
C ASP A 382 -8.44 8.23 12.75
N PHE A 383 -7.37 8.89 13.19
CA PHE A 383 -5.97 8.48 12.99
C PHE A 383 -5.32 7.94 14.27
N THR A 384 -6.12 7.62 15.30
CA THR A 384 -5.62 7.02 16.55
C THR A 384 -4.84 5.74 16.26
N HIS A 385 -5.36 4.91 15.34
CA HIS A 385 -4.81 3.63 14.91
C HIS A 385 -4.28 3.67 13.46
N ALA A 386 -3.61 4.76 13.07
CA ALA A 386 -3.18 5.02 11.69
C ALA A 386 -2.06 4.14 11.11
N GLY A 387 -1.82 2.98 11.72
CA GLY A 387 -0.85 1.99 11.25
C GLY A 387 0.60 2.45 11.33
N ASP A 388 1.45 1.79 10.54
CA ASP A 388 2.90 2.02 10.53
C ASP A 388 3.29 3.40 10.01
N LEU A 389 2.41 4.10 9.26
CA LEU A 389 2.66 5.48 8.84
C LEU A 389 2.81 6.46 10.01
N LYS A 390 2.20 6.14 11.17
CA LYS A 390 2.34 6.94 12.38
C LYS A 390 3.78 6.98 12.90
N VAL A 391 4.63 6.01 12.55
CA VAL A 391 6.07 5.98 12.88
C VAL A 391 6.81 7.20 12.31
N PHE A 392 6.31 7.79 11.22
CA PHE A 392 6.89 8.96 10.58
C PHE A 392 6.24 10.29 11.02
N ALA A 393 5.30 10.26 11.95
CA ALA A 393 4.50 11.41 12.37
C ALA A 393 4.70 11.73 13.85
N ASP A 394 5.93 12.08 14.23
CA ASP A 394 6.19 12.82 15.46
C ASP A 394 6.57 14.28 15.16
N GLU A 395 6.54 15.10 16.20
CA GLU A 395 6.77 16.54 16.09
C GLU A 395 8.16 16.88 15.52
N GLU A 396 9.20 16.08 15.81
CA GLU A 396 10.55 16.34 15.31
C GLU A 396 10.68 15.95 13.83
N GLN A 397 10.16 14.78 13.45
CA GLN A 397 10.12 14.31 12.06
C GLN A 397 9.29 15.25 11.18
N ILE A 398 8.13 15.71 11.67
CA ILE A 398 7.27 16.65 10.95
C ILE A 398 8.01 17.97 10.72
N ARG A 399 8.68 18.53 11.73
CA ARG A 399 9.50 19.75 11.55
C ARG A 399 10.61 19.57 10.51
N GLN A 400 11.27 18.41 10.49
CA GLN A 400 12.31 18.13 9.49
C GLN A 400 11.73 18.04 8.06
N VAL A 401 10.55 17.44 7.90
CA VAL A 401 9.85 17.41 6.61
C VAL A 401 9.41 18.82 6.21
N GLU A 402 8.86 19.61 7.12
CA GLU A 402 8.46 21.00 6.88
C GLU A 402 9.63 21.89 6.47
N ALA A 403 10.77 21.79 7.16
CA ALA A 403 11.98 22.55 6.82
C ALA A 403 12.45 22.27 5.38
N ARG A 404 12.40 21.00 4.95
CA ARG A 404 12.75 20.62 3.57
C ARG A 404 11.72 21.12 2.57
N MET A 405 10.43 20.97 2.86
CA MET A 405 9.37 21.46 1.99
C MET A 405 9.41 22.99 1.85
N ALA A 406 9.88 23.72 2.87
CA ALA A 406 10.04 25.16 2.82
C ALA A 406 11.09 25.61 1.77
N GLU A 407 12.06 24.75 1.42
CA GLU A 407 13.09 25.07 0.41
C GLU A 407 12.53 25.00 -1.02
N GLN A 408 11.60 24.07 -1.31
CA GLN A 408 11.14 23.76 -2.66
C GLN A 408 9.66 24.11 -2.90
N GLY A 409 8.87 24.27 -1.84
CA GLY A 409 7.42 24.47 -1.85
C GLY A 409 6.59 23.17 -1.84
N TYR A 410 7.23 21.99 -1.86
CA TYR A 410 6.54 20.70 -1.92
C TYR A 410 7.43 19.57 -1.40
N LEU A 411 6.81 18.41 -1.11
CA LEU A 411 7.51 17.15 -0.86
C LEU A 411 7.66 16.36 -2.16
N GLU A 412 8.89 15.94 -2.47
CA GLU A 412 9.19 15.11 -3.64
C GLU A 412 8.53 13.72 -3.57
N GLY A 413 7.95 13.27 -4.70
CA GLY A 413 7.16 12.03 -4.76
C GLY A 413 7.96 10.77 -4.41
N ALA A 414 9.26 10.75 -4.70
CA ALA A 414 10.16 9.64 -4.37
C ALA A 414 10.25 9.38 -2.86
N ARG A 415 10.12 10.42 -2.02
CA ARG A 415 10.14 10.28 -0.56
C ARG A 415 8.93 9.52 -0.06
N MET A 416 7.75 9.84 -0.60
CA MET A 416 6.52 9.15 -0.20
C MET A 416 6.53 7.69 -0.67
N ALA A 417 6.99 7.44 -1.90
CA ALA A 417 7.16 6.08 -2.41
C ALA A 417 8.07 5.23 -1.50
N ASN A 418 9.17 5.81 -1.01
CA ASN A 418 10.09 5.12 -0.10
C ASN A 418 9.45 4.80 1.25
N ALA A 419 8.74 5.75 1.87
CA ALA A 419 8.04 5.50 3.13
C ALA A 419 6.98 4.39 2.98
N PHE A 420 6.25 4.31 1.85
CA PHE A 420 5.34 3.20 1.57
C PHE A 420 6.07 1.85 1.40
N ASN A 421 7.20 1.81 0.70
CA ASN A 421 8.00 0.59 0.55
C ASN A 421 8.51 0.06 1.90
N MET A 422 8.88 0.95 2.82
CA MET A 422 9.32 0.59 4.17
C MET A 422 8.20 -0.01 5.03
N LEU A 423 6.92 0.16 4.69
CA LEU A 423 5.83 -0.48 5.44
C LEU A 423 5.82 -2.00 5.29
N ARG A 424 6.37 -2.53 4.19
CA ARG A 424 6.43 -3.98 3.89
C ARG A 424 7.74 -4.37 3.21
N PRO A 425 8.88 -4.32 3.91
CA PRO A 425 10.19 -4.58 3.30
C PRO A 425 10.31 -6.01 2.74
N ASN A 426 9.69 -6.99 3.39
CA ASN A 426 9.69 -8.40 2.96
C ASN A 426 8.89 -8.65 1.68
N ASP A 427 7.94 -7.77 1.33
CA ASP A 427 7.11 -7.90 0.13
C ASP A 427 7.57 -6.93 -0.98
N LEU A 428 8.02 -5.73 -0.60
CA LEU A 428 8.20 -4.60 -1.53
C LEU A 428 9.67 -4.22 -1.77
N ILE A 429 10.62 -4.68 -0.96
CA ILE A 429 12.04 -4.31 -1.10
C ILE A 429 12.87 -5.55 -1.44
N TRP A 430 12.97 -6.49 -0.49
CA TRP A 430 13.92 -7.61 -0.60
C TRP A 430 13.65 -8.58 -1.75
N PRO A 431 12.40 -8.95 -2.07
CA PRO A 431 12.14 -9.80 -3.22
C PRO A 431 12.64 -9.19 -4.54
N TYR A 432 12.50 -7.87 -4.71
CA TYR A 432 12.95 -7.18 -5.92
C TYR A 432 14.47 -7.03 -5.96
N ILE A 433 15.11 -6.70 -4.84
CA ILE A 433 16.58 -6.69 -4.74
C ILE A 433 17.14 -8.07 -5.13
N VAL A 434 16.60 -9.13 -4.53
CA VAL A 434 17.06 -10.51 -4.77
C VAL A 434 16.78 -10.94 -6.22
N ASN A 435 15.56 -10.73 -6.73
CA ASN A 435 15.20 -11.17 -8.08
C ASN A 435 15.92 -10.36 -9.16
N ASN A 436 15.96 -9.04 -9.05
CA ASN A 436 16.54 -8.17 -10.06
C ASN A 436 18.06 -8.30 -10.05
N TYR A 437 18.70 -8.08 -8.90
CA TYR A 437 20.14 -7.86 -8.85
C TYR A 437 20.96 -9.13 -8.58
N ILE A 438 20.36 -10.16 -7.99
CA ILE A 438 21.04 -11.45 -7.75
C ILE A 438 20.59 -12.51 -8.75
N LYS A 439 19.28 -12.72 -8.91
CA LYS A 439 18.78 -13.69 -9.92
C LYS A 439 18.86 -13.15 -11.35
N GLY A 440 19.12 -11.85 -11.56
CA GLY A 440 19.20 -11.26 -12.90
C GLY A 440 17.91 -11.40 -13.67
N LYS A 441 16.77 -11.34 -12.98
CA LYS A 441 15.41 -11.51 -13.52
C LYS A 441 14.67 -10.18 -13.47
N SER A 442 14.31 -9.65 -14.63
CA SER A 442 13.43 -8.49 -14.71
C SER A 442 12.07 -8.79 -14.09
N PRO A 443 11.49 -7.83 -13.35
CA PRO A 443 10.16 -8.00 -12.80
C PRO A 443 9.12 -8.07 -13.92
N SER A 444 8.05 -8.82 -13.71
CA SER A 444 6.94 -8.89 -14.67
C SER A 444 6.19 -7.56 -14.77
N ALA A 445 5.54 -7.34 -15.91
CA ALA A 445 4.61 -6.23 -16.10
C ALA A 445 3.39 -6.42 -15.17
N PHE A 446 3.20 -5.47 -14.25
CA PHE A 446 2.13 -5.48 -13.28
C PHE A 446 1.61 -4.05 -13.08
N ASP A 447 0.39 -3.84 -13.57
CA ASP A 447 -0.29 -2.54 -13.63
C ASP A 447 -0.33 -1.80 -12.28
N LEU A 448 -0.56 -2.52 -11.19
CA LEU A 448 -0.61 -1.94 -9.85
C LEU A 448 0.74 -1.37 -9.40
N LEU A 449 1.84 -2.05 -9.70
CA LEU A 449 3.17 -1.58 -9.34
C LEU A 449 3.64 -0.46 -10.27
N TYR A 450 3.17 -0.45 -11.52
CA TYR A 450 3.36 0.69 -12.41
C TYR A 450 2.72 1.94 -11.81
N TRP A 451 1.45 1.84 -11.40
CA TRP A 451 0.76 2.91 -10.68
C TRP A 451 1.51 3.35 -9.41
N ASN A 452 1.96 2.40 -8.60
CA ASN A 452 2.68 2.71 -7.36
C ASN A 452 3.99 3.47 -7.60
N SER A 453 4.64 3.20 -8.74
CA SER A 453 5.89 3.86 -9.14
C SER A 453 5.70 5.24 -9.77
N ASP A 454 4.47 5.58 -10.17
CA ASP A 454 4.08 6.85 -10.79
C ASP A 454 3.60 7.84 -9.72
N ALA A 455 4.54 8.17 -8.83
CA ALA A 455 4.32 9.02 -7.66
C ALA A 455 3.97 10.47 -8.03
N THR A 456 3.37 11.17 -7.07
CA THR A 456 3.01 12.60 -7.14
C THR A 456 3.73 13.37 -6.04
N ARG A 457 4.01 14.66 -6.28
CA ARG A 457 4.46 15.59 -5.24
C ARG A 457 3.28 16.01 -4.36
N MET A 458 3.58 16.59 -3.20
CA MET A 458 2.55 17.15 -2.31
C MET A 458 2.92 18.59 -1.92
N PRO A 459 1.99 19.57 -2.02
CA PRO A 459 2.30 20.94 -1.64
C PRO A 459 2.63 21.07 -0.16
N ALA A 460 3.54 21.99 0.17
CA ALA A 460 4.02 22.18 1.54
C ALA A 460 2.88 22.45 2.53
N ALA A 461 1.99 23.41 2.22
CA ALA A 461 0.89 23.79 3.09
C ALA A 461 -0.10 22.63 3.31
N ASN A 462 -0.47 21.92 2.23
CA ASN A 462 -1.36 20.77 2.32
C ASN A 462 -0.77 19.62 3.14
N HIS A 463 0.49 19.26 2.87
CA HIS A 463 1.12 18.11 3.52
C HIS A 463 1.41 18.37 5.01
N SER A 464 1.90 19.57 5.36
CA SER A 464 2.07 19.99 6.76
C SER A 464 0.74 19.94 7.51
N PHE A 465 -0.33 20.50 6.93
CA PHE A 465 -1.66 20.46 7.53
C PHE A 465 -2.11 19.02 7.78
N TYR A 466 -1.93 18.13 6.79
CA TYR A 466 -2.32 16.72 6.90
C TYR A 466 -1.58 15.99 8.02
N LEU A 467 -0.25 16.11 8.06
CA LEU A 467 0.57 15.46 9.08
C LEU A 467 0.21 15.94 10.48
N ARG A 468 0.09 17.26 10.69
CA ARG A 468 -0.21 17.84 12.00
C ARG A 468 -1.64 17.55 12.43
N ASN A 469 -2.62 17.87 11.60
CA ASN A 469 -4.03 17.82 12.01
C ASN A 469 -4.62 16.41 11.99
N CYS A 470 -4.09 15.50 11.17
CA CYS A 470 -4.57 14.12 11.10
C CYS A 470 -3.66 13.17 11.89
N TYR A 471 -2.42 12.97 11.47
CA TYR A 471 -1.55 11.94 12.07
C TYR A 471 -1.06 12.28 13.49
N LEU A 472 -0.68 13.53 13.73
CA LEU A 472 -0.13 13.96 15.02
C LEU A 472 -1.26 14.23 16.03
N ASP A 473 -2.14 15.19 15.73
CA ASP A 473 -3.11 15.70 16.70
C ASP A 473 -4.50 15.08 16.59
N ASN A 474 -4.79 14.34 15.51
CA ASN A 474 -6.08 13.70 15.21
C ASN A 474 -7.28 14.63 15.47
N THR A 475 -7.17 15.88 15.01
CA THR A 475 -8.11 16.98 15.33
C THR A 475 -9.49 16.78 14.72
N LEU A 476 -9.60 16.07 13.59
CA LEU A 476 -10.87 15.84 12.89
C LEU A 476 -11.81 14.97 13.71
N ALA A 477 -11.37 13.77 14.13
CA ALA A 477 -12.17 12.86 14.96
C ALA A 477 -12.54 13.46 16.32
N GLN A 478 -11.67 14.31 16.86
CA GLN A 478 -11.91 15.03 18.13
C GLN A 478 -12.82 16.26 17.98
N GLY A 479 -13.24 16.59 16.76
CA GLY A 479 -14.03 17.79 16.48
C GLY A 479 -13.32 19.09 16.86
N ARG A 480 -11.98 19.13 16.74
CA ARG A 480 -11.13 20.31 17.01
C ARG A 480 -10.57 20.95 15.75
N MET A 481 -10.64 20.26 14.61
CA MET A 481 -10.15 20.77 13.33
C MET A 481 -10.86 22.07 12.97
N VAL A 482 -10.08 23.09 12.59
CA VAL A 482 -10.58 24.37 12.09
C VAL A 482 -10.09 24.54 10.67
N LEU A 483 -11.00 24.86 9.75
CA LEU A 483 -10.70 25.14 8.34
C LEU A 483 -11.55 26.34 7.90
N GLY A 484 -10.97 27.34 7.23
CA GLY A 484 -11.71 28.55 6.84
C GLY A 484 -12.40 29.28 7.99
N ASN A 485 -11.78 29.31 9.18
CA ASN A 485 -12.36 29.83 10.44
C ASN A 485 -13.61 29.09 10.94
N VAL A 486 -13.92 27.91 10.40
CA VAL A 486 -15.04 27.08 10.83
C VAL A 486 -14.50 25.85 11.55
N ARG A 487 -14.97 25.65 12.79
CA ARG A 487 -14.69 24.42 13.55
C ARG A 487 -15.56 23.28 13.02
N LEU A 488 -14.90 22.21 12.60
CA LEU A 488 -15.53 21.04 11.99
C LEU A 488 -15.96 20.03 13.06
N ASP A 489 -17.11 19.39 12.82
CA ASP A 489 -17.69 18.37 13.69
C ASP A 489 -18.39 17.30 12.85
N LEU A 490 -17.78 16.10 12.81
CA LEU A 490 -18.32 14.96 12.06
C LEU A 490 -19.66 14.46 12.63
N LYS A 491 -19.98 14.75 13.90
CA LYS A 491 -21.30 14.42 14.48
C LYS A 491 -22.45 15.21 13.86
N LYS A 492 -22.15 16.32 13.15
CA LYS A 492 -23.16 17.10 12.42
C LYS A 492 -23.39 16.58 11.01
N VAL A 493 -22.57 15.65 10.52
CA VAL A 493 -22.75 15.03 9.20
C VAL A 493 -23.87 14.01 9.28
N GLN A 494 -25.01 14.31 8.66
CA GLN A 494 -26.23 13.49 8.71
C GLN A 494 -26.51 12.68 7.43
N VAL A 495 -25.70 12.86 6.39
CA VAL A 495 -25.88 12.10 5.13
C VAL A 495 -25.59 10.61 5.37
N PRO A 496 -26.25 9.68 4.67
CA PRO A 496 -25.89 8.27 4.68
C PRO A 496 -24.45 8.05 4.20
N ILE A 497 -23.68 7.25 4.93
CA ILE A 497 -22.29 6.92 4.61
C ILE A 497 -22.15 5.42 4.40
N PHE A 498 -21.57 5.03 3.27
CA PHE A 498 -21.04 3.70 3.06
C PHE A 498 -19.54 3.72 3.36
N ASN A 499 -19.06 3.02 4.39
CA ASN A 499 -17.65 3.04 4.75
C ASN A 499 -17.02 1.66 4.55
N LEU A 500 -16.11 1.56 3.59
CA LEU A 500 -15.40 0.34 3.23
C LEU A 500 -14.01 0.31 3.87
N ALA A 501 -13.75 -0.68 4.71
CA ALA A 501 -12.42 -1.05 5.15
C ALA A 501 -11.93 -2.30 4.41
N THR A 502 -10.62 -2.57 4.42
CA THR A 502 -10.07 -3.85 3.96
C THR A 502 -9.36 -4.57 5.11
N ARG A 503 -9.52 -5.90 5.20
CA ARG A 503 -9.15 -6.69 6.38
C ARG A 503 -7.64 -6.76 6.63
N GLU A 504 -6.85 -6.75 5.56
CA GLU A 504 -5.39 -6.84 5.61
C GLU A 504 -4.75 -5.48 5.22
N ASP A 505 -5.46 -4.37 5.44
CA ASP A 505 -4.95 -3.02 5.21
C ASP A 505 -3.93 -2.61 6.29
N HIS A 506 -2.76 -2.15 5.88
CA HIS A 506 -1.76 -1.56 6.77
C HIS A 506 -1.58 -0.05 6.56
N ILE A 507 -2.18 0.50 5.50
CA ILE A 507 -2.13 1.92 5.17
C ILE A 507 -3.28 2.65 5.88
N ALA A 508 -4.49 2.09 5.76
CA ALA A 508 -5.68 2.53 6.46
C ALA A 508 -6.28 1.34 7.23
N PRO A 509 -5.70 0.97 8.39
CA PRO A 509 -6.10 -0.23 9.10
C PRO A 509 -7.59 -0.28 9.39
N ALA A 510 -8.20 -1.47 9.25
CA ALA A 510 -9.63 -1.66 9.44
C ALA A 510 -10.13 -1.13 10.80
N LEU A 511 -9.31 -1.24 11.85
CA LEU A 511 -9.60 -0.68 13.17
C LEU A 511 -9.76 0.86 13.11
N SER A 512 -8.84 1.57 12.45
CA SER A 512 -8.92 3.03 12.33
C SER A 512 -10.15 3.47 11.53
N VAL A 513 -10.48 2.76 10.44
CA VAL A 513 -11.67 3.02 9.63
C VAL A 513 -12.96 2.73 10.43
N PHE A 514 -12.95 1.68 11.26
CA PHE A 514 -14.07 1.31 12.12
C PHE A 514 -14.30 2.32 13.26
N GLU A 515 -13.25 2.73 13.97
CA GLU A 515 -13.35 3.80 15.00
C GLU A 515 -13.82 5.12 14.37
N GLY A 516 -13.26 5.49 13.22
CA GLY A 516 -13.71 6.65 12.45
C GLY A 516 -15.15 6.57 11.96
N SER A 517 -15.73 5.37 11.82
CA SER A 517 -17.15 5.23 11.47
C SER A 517 -18.07 5.65 12.63
N LYS A 518 -17.60 5.60 13.89
CA LYS A 518 -18.40 5.94 15.07
C LYS A 518 -18.57 7.44 15.29
N VAL A 519 -17.75 8.28 14.64
CA VAL A 519 -17.76 9.73 14.89
C VAL A 519 -18.80 10.49 14.04
N PHE A 520 -19.38 9.85 13.03
CA PHE A 520 -20.40 10.45 12.18
C PHE A 520 -21.77 10.49 12.87
N GLY A 521 -22.55 11.53 12.62
CA GLY A 521 -23.90 11.67 13.18
C GLY A 521 -24.98 10.87 12.44
N GLY A 522 -24.81 10.69 11.13
CA GLY A 522 -25.73 9.98 10.26
C GLY A 522 -25.56 8.46 10.29
N LYS A 523 -26.38 7.77 9.50
CA LYS A 523 -26.29 6.31 9.35
C LYS A 523 -25.00 5.93 8.61
N VAL A 524 -24.20 5.05 9.22
CA VAL A 524 -23.01 4.46 8.59
C VAL A 524 -23.23 2.97 8.33
N ASP A 525 -23.19 2.59 7.06
CA ASP A 525 -23.16 1.21 6.59
C ASP A 525 -21.68 0.80 6.44
N PHE A 526 -21.11 0.14 7.46
CA PHE A 526 -19.73 -0.34 7.44
C PHE A 526 -19.62 -1.69 6.72
N VAL A 527 -18.62 -1.81 5.85
CA VAL A 527 -18.32 -3.01 5.08
C VAL A 527 -16.84 -3.32 5.20
N LEU A 528 -16.51 -4.58 5.45
CA LEU A 528 -15.13 -5.05 5.50
C LEU A 528 -14.88 -5.94 4.29
N ALA A 529 -14.03 -5.53 3.34
CA ALA A 529 -13.59 -6.37 2.24
C ALA A 529 -12.36 -7.21 2.63
N GLY A 530 -12.18 -8.37 2.02
CA GLY A 530 -10.96 -9.16 2.15
C GLY A 530 -9.75 -8.51 1.44
N SER A 531 -8.56 -9.05 1.70
CA SER A 531 -7.28 -8.55 1.18
C SER A 531 -6.86 -7.18 1.73
N GLY A 532 -5.80 -6.60 1.16
CA GLY A 532 -5.21 -5.33 1.59
C GLY A 532 -5.70 -4.11 0.80
N HIS A 533 -5.12 -2.95 1.12
CA HIS A 533 -5.56 -1.61 0.71
C HIS A 533 -6.15 -1.51 -0.71
N ILE A 534 -5.39 -1.92 -1.71
CA ILE A 534 -5.81 -1.79 -3.11
C ILE A 534 -6.56 -3.03 -3.60
N ALA A 535 -6.07 -4.22 -3.27
CA ALA A 535 -6.65 -5.47 -3.78
C ALA A 535 -8.06 -5.75 -3.22
N GLY A 536 -8.37 -5.26 -2.02
CA GLY A 536 -9.71 -5.33 -1.44
C GLY A 536 -10.68 -4.33 -2.06
N VAL A 537 -10.22 -3.11 -2.36
CA VAL A 537 -11.03 -2.07 -3.04
C VAL A 537 -11.24 -2.43 -4.50
N ILE A 538 -10.17 -2.76 -5.22
CA ILE A 538 -10.17 -3.11 -6.65
C ILE A 538 -10.38 -4.62 -6.84
N ASN A 539 -11.61 -5.07 -6.58
CA ASN A 539 -12.02 -6.46 -6.71
C ASN A 539 -13.18 -6.57 -7.71
N PRO A 540 -12.93 -6.63 -9.03
CA PRO A 540 -13.99 -6.60 -10.04
C PRO A 540 -14.90 -7.85 -9.98
N PRO A 541 -16.23 -7.69 -10.14
CA PRO A 541 -17.20 -8.79 -10.11
C PRO A 541 -16.98 -9.87 -11.17
N SER A 542 -16.31 -9.54 -12.27
CA SER A 542 -16.01 -10.48 -13.36
C SER A 542 -14.88 -11.47 -13.02
N LYS A 543 -14.05 -11.15 -12.01
CA LYS A 543 -12.92 -11.98 -11.55
C LYS A 543 -12.81 -11.94 -10.03
N PRO A 544 -13.84 -12.39 -9.29
CA PRO A 544 -13.87 -12.28 -7.84
C PRO A 544 -12.78 -13.14 -7.22
N LYS A 545 -11.95 -12.54 -6.36
CA LYS A 545 -10.91 -13.28 -5.61
C LYS A 545 -11.25 -13.42 -4.12
N TYR A 546 -11.83 -12.37 -3.55
CA TYR A 546 -12.07 -12.26 -2.11
C TYR A 546 -13.57 -12.21 -1.80
N GLY A 547 -13.92 -12.25 -0.51
CA GLY A 547 -15.26 -11.94 -0.01
C GLY A 547 -15.31 -10.61 0.74
N TYR A 548 -16.49 -10.27 1.26
CA TYR A 548 -16.73 -9.10 2.11
C TYR A 548 -17.72 -9.44 3.23
N TRP A 549 -17.66 -8.68 4.33
CA TRP A 549 -18.49 -8.84 5.51
C TRP A 549 -19.40 -7.61 5.68
N THR A 550 -20.64 -7.83 6.11
CA THR A 550 -21.66 -6.77 6.32
C THR A 550 -22.56 -7.08 7.52
N GLY A 551 -23.37 -6.10 7.93
CA GLY A 551 -24.51 -6.33 8.84
C GLY A 551 -24.25 -6.14 10.33
N GLY A 552 -22.99 -5.95 10.75
CA GLY A 552 -22.70 -5.58 12.14
C GLY A 552 -23.04 -4.11 12.45
N PRO A 553 -23.54 -3.77 13.64
CA PRO A 553 -23.73 -2.38 14.04
C PRO A 553 -22.37 -1.73 14.35
N VAL A 554 -22.12 -0.51 13.88
CA VAL A 554 -20.88 0.25 14.15
C VAL A 554 -20.83 0.70 15.63
N LYS A 555 -20.64 -0.26 16.53
CA LYS A 555 -20.62 -0.13 17.99
C LYS A 555 -19.68 -1.19 18.57
N GLY A 556 -19.21 -1.00 19.80
CA GLY A 556 -18.32 -1.97 20.44
C GLY A 556 -16.94 -2.01 19.79
N THR A 557 -16.30 -3.18 19.80
CA THR A 557 -14.99 -3.42 19.18
C THR A 557 -15.12 -3.88 17.72
N LEU A 558 -14.05 -3.78 16.93
CA LEU A 558 -14.05 -4.30 15.57
C LEU A 558 -14.19 -5.83 15.57
N GLU A 559 -13.62 -6.51 16.56
CA GLU A 559 -13.67 -7.96 16.72
C GLU A 559 -15.12 -8.43 16.95
N ASP A 560 -15.87 -7.71 17.78
CA ASP A 560 -17.30 -7.96 18.00
C ASP A 560 -18.10 -7.77 16.71
N TRP A 561 -17.80 -6.69 15.96
CA TRP A 561 -18.41 -6.42 14.68
C TRP A 561 -18.16 -7.55 13.67
N ILE A 562 -16.91 -7.99 13.53
CA ILE A 562 -16.52 -9.08 12.62
C ILE A 562 -17.24 -10.38 13.00
N SER A 563 -17.32 -10.67 14.30
CA SER A 563 -17.97 -11.88 14.82
C SER A 563 -19.48 -11.90 14.54
N ALA A 564 -20.13 -10.74 14.51
CA ALA A 564 -21.54 -10.60 14.18
C ALA A 564 -21.83 -10.44 12.67
N ALA A 565 -20.81 -10.17 11.86
CA ALA A 565 -20.97 -9.87 10.44
C ALA A 565 -21.18 -11.12 9.59
N VAL A 566 -21.91 -10.96 8.50
CA VAL A 566 -22.17 -12.03 7.53
C VAL A 566 -21.16 -11.95 6.39
N GLU A 567 -20.39 -13.02 6.19
CA GLU A 567 -19.50 -13.16 5.05
C GLU A 567 -20.29 -13.43 3.76
N THR A 568 -20.03 -12.64 2.73
CA THR A 568 -20.50 -12.83 1.37
C THR A 568 -19.31 -13.02 0.43
N LYS A 569 -19.33 -14.09 -0.38
CA LYS A 569 -18.28 -14.36 -1.36
C LYS A 569 -18.39 -13.41 -2.56
N GLY A 570 -17.26 -12.99 -3.09
CA GLY A 570 -17.18 -12.19 -4.31
C GLY A 570 -16.95 -10.71 -4.07
N SER A 571 -17.14 -9.92 -5.12
CA SER A 571 -16.95 -8.47 -5.07
C SER A 571 -18.01 -7.79 -4.21
N TRP A 572 -17.60 -6.78 -3.45
CA TRP A 572 -18.50 -5.87 -2.74
C TRP A 572 -19.13 -4.82 -3.67
N TRP A 573 -18.62 -4.64 -4.90
CA TRP A 573 -19.11 -3.61 -5.83
C TRP A 573 -20.62 -3.72 -6.12
N PRO A 574 -21.21 -4.90 -6.37
CA PRO A 574 -22.65 -5.02 -6.62
C PRO A 574 -23.49 -4.66 -5.37
N TYR A 575 -23.01 -5.03 -4.18
CA TYR A 575 -23.67 -4.66 -2.92
C TYR A 575 -23.65 -3.14 -2.70
N TRP A 576 -22.51 -2.51 -2.96
CA TRP A 576 -22.39 -1.06 -2.93
C TRP A 576 -23.28 -0.37 -3.96
N PHE A 577 -23.37 -0.87 -5.19
CA PHE A 577 -24.24 -0.28 -6.20
C PHE A 577 -25.73 -0.37 -5.81
N GLN A 578 -26.16 -1.49 -5.23
CA GLN A 578 -27.52 -1.61 -4.67
C GLN A 578 -27.76 -0.55 -3.58
N TRP A 579 -26.77 -0.30 -2.72
CA TRP A 579 -26.85 0.76 -1.72
C TRP A 579 -26.97 2.15 -2.38
N ILE A 580 -26.21 2.43 -3.44
CA ILE A 580 -26.26 3.70 -4.20
C ILE A 580 -27.64 3.89 -4.84
N GLU A 581 -28.14 2.89 -5.55
CA GLU A 581 -29.44 2.94 -6.24
C GLU A 581 -30.58 3.16 -5.25
N ALA A 582 -30.54 2.53 -4.08
CA ALA A 582 -31.54 2.73 -3.03
C ALA A 582 -31.62 4.17 -2.49
N GLN A 583 -30.53 4.97 -2.59
CA GLN A 583 -30.55 6.37 -2.15
C GLN A 583 -31.24 7.31 -3.15
N ALA A 584 -31.23 6.97 -4.44
CA ALA A 584 -31.81 7.77 -5.52
C ALA A 584 -32.09 6.90 -6.75
N PRO A 585 -33.21 6.14 -6.76
CA PRO A 585 -33.49 5.14 -7.80
C PRO A 585 -34.02 5.74 -9.12
N GLU A 586 -34.33 7.04 -9.15
CA GLU A 586 -34.85 7.70 -10.34
C GLU A 586 -33.81 7.67 -11.48
N ARG A 587 -34.24 7.31 -12.69
CA ARG A 587 -33.40 7.26 -13.90
C ARG A 587 -33.83 8.31 -14.91
N VAL A 588 -32.86 8.82 -15.67
CA VAL A 588 -33.02 9.78 -16.76
C VAL A 588 -32.30 9.27 -18.02
N PRO A 589 -32.60 9.81 -19.22
CA PRO A 589 -31.80 9.53 -20.40
C PRO A 589 -30.32 9.81 -20.17
N ALA A 590 -29.47 9.02 -20.82
CA ALA A 590 -28.03 9.15 -20.71
C ALA A 590 -27.52 10.56 -21.08
N ARG A 591 -26.54 11.04 -20.33
CA ARG A 591 -26.01 12.41 -20.47
C ARG A 591 -24.81 12.43 -21.40
N LYS A 592 -24.76 13.41 -22.29
CA LYS A 592 -23.53 13.74 -23.03
C LYS A 592 -22.51 14.36 -22.07
N PRO A 593 -21.20 14.00 -22.15
CA PRO A 593 -20.16 14.70 -21.41
C PRO A 593 -20.21 16.23 -21.62
N GLY A 594 -20.22 16.99 -20.54
CA GLY A 594 -20.33 18.45 -20.50
C GLY A 594 -21.75 19.01 -20.67
N GLY A 595 -22.72 18.17 -21.04
CA GLY A 595 -24.05 18.62 -21.44
C GLY A 595 -23.98 19.58 -22.65
N ASP A 596 -24.82 20.61 -22.63
CA ASP A 596 -24.77 21.70 -23.62
C ASP A 596 -24.03 22.94 -23.10
N ALA A 597 -23.70 22.96 -21.80
CA ALA A 597 -23.15 24.14 -21.12
C ALA A 597 -21.62 24.13 -21.01
N LEU A 598 -21.00 22.96 -20.82
CA LEU A 598 -19.54 22.84 -20.70
C LEU A 598 -18.97 22.20 -21.97
N GLN A 599 -18.00 22.88 -22.59
CA GLN A 599 -17.26 22.35 -23.72
C GLN A 599 -16.20 21.36 -23.24
N SER A 600 -15.93 20.32 -24.05
CA SER A 600 -14.79 19.44 -23.79
C SER A 600 -13.48 20.22 -23.92
N LEU A 601 -12.58 20.00 -22.96
CA LEU A 601 -11.20 20.51 -22.92
C LEU A 601 -10.19 19.46 -23.41
N GLY A 602 -10.69 18.33 -23.93
CA GLY A 602 -9.91 17.19 -24.41
C GLY A 602 -10.38 15.85 -23.82
N PRO A 603 -10.02 14.72 -24.46
CA PRO A 603 -10.46 13.42 -24.02
C PRO A 603 -9.82 13.01 -22.68
N ALA A 604 -10.53 12.16 -21.93
CA ALA A 604 -9.96 11.42 -20.81
C ALA A 604 -8.70 10.64 -21.27
N PRO A 605 -7.68 10.46 -20.41
CA PRO A 605 -7.68 10.75 -18.97
C PRO A 605 -7.19 12.17 -18.61
N GLY A 606 -7.17 13.10 -19.58
CA GLY A 606 -6.71 14.47 -19.36
C GLY A 606 -5.19 14.65 -19.41
N THR A 607 -4.74 15.84 -19.05
CA THR A 607 -3.33 16.26 -19.12
C THR A 607 -2.62 16.20 -17.77
N TYR A 608 -3.33 16.43 -16.66
CA TYR A 608 -2.74 16.47 -15.31
C TYR A 608 -2.19 15.11 -14.89
N VAL A 609 -2.90 14.03 -15.21
CA VAL A 609 -2.46 12.66 -14.93
C VAL A 609 -1.15 12.29 -15.64
N ARG A 610 -0.80 12.96 -16.74
CA ARG A 610 0.40 12.68 -17.53
C ARG A 610 1.63 13.42 -17.01
N MET A 611 1.46 14.36 -16.09
CA MET A 611 2.56 15.09 -15.47
C MET A 611 3.42 14.16 -14.62
N ARG A 612 4.73 14.32 -14.70
CA ARG A 612 5.71 13.54 -13.91
C ARG A 612 6.15 14.32 -12.67
N ALA A 613 6.35 13.58 -11.59
CA ALA A 613 6.97 14.09 -10.36
C ALA A 613 8.49 14.27 -10.54
#